data_AF-A0A0F3II47-F1
#
_entry.id   AF-A0A0F3II47-F1
#
_cell.length_a   1.000
_cell.length_b   1.000
_cell.length_c   1.000
_cell.angle_alpha   90.00
_cell.angle_beta   90.00
_cell.angle_gamma   90.00
#
_symmetry.space_group_name_H-M   'P 1'
#
loop_
_entity.id
_entity.type
_entity.pdbx_description
1 polymer ?
#
loop_
_entity_poly.entity_id
_entity_poly.type
_entity_poly.pdbx_seq_one_letter_code
_entity_poly.pdbx_strand_id
1 'polypeptide(L)'
;MPTIDLPILSHEMGSVCDKLLVLVPELHRTKKTVQSALESFERRYGFDYVRRNILYSNVKADKSYAGFLNNALKEDWGHDWELEQQNNVPGKNKAMTVWERQGFSSQKEYDEHMYKTQMQNYGIVIR
;
A
#
# COMPACT_ATOMS: atom_id res chain seq x y z
N MET A 1 -2.08 36.62 41.50
CA MET A 1 -2.23 35.17 41.27
C MET A 1 -2.07 34.96 39.77
N PRO A 2 -0.96 34.36 39.28
CA PRO A 2 -0.82 34.10 37.85
C PRO A 2 -1.73 32.95 37.46
N THR A 3 -2.65 33.19 36.55
CA THR A 3 -3.45 32.16 35.89
C THR A 3 -2.55 31.38 34.97
N ILE A 4 -2.23 30.15 35.35
CA ILE A 4 -1.55 29.20 34.47
C ILE A 4 -2.60 28.74 33.47
N ASP A 5 -2.63 29.35 32.29
CA ASP A 5 -3.28 28.79 31.11
C ASP A 5 -2.50 27.54 30.72
N LEU A 6 -2.89 26.40 31.31
CA LEU A 6 -2.54 25.10 30.76
C LEU A 6 -3.28 24.96 29.43
N PRO A 7 -2.59 24.78 28.30
CA PRO A 7 -3.27 24.40 27.07
C PRO A 7 -3.88 23.02 27.33
N ILE A 8 -5.22 22.98 27.33
CA ILE A 8 -5.98 21.74 27.31
C ILE A 8 -5.54 21.01 26.04
N LEU A 9 -4.61 20.09 26.24
CA LEU A 9 -4.17 19.13 25.24
C LEU A 9 -5.37 18.20 25.08
N SER A 10 -6.29 18.55 24.17
CA SER A 10 -7.41 17.72 23.78
C SER A 10 -6.89 16.43 23.15
N HIS A 11 -6.56 15.49 24.03
CA HIS A 11 -6.27 14.10 23.73
C HIS A 11 -7.61 13.38 23.54
N GLU A 12 -8.24 13.64 22.40
CA GLU A 12 -9.52 13.04 22.04
C GLU A 12 -9.26 12.19 20.80
N MET A 13 -9.23 10.87 20.99
CA MET A 13 -9.28 9.79 20.00
C MET A 13 -9.03 10.26 18.55
N GLY A 14 -7.77 10.21 18.11
CA GLY A 14 -7.33 10.79 16.84
C GLY A 14 -8.27 10.45 15.69
N SER A 15 -8.89 11.49 15.13
CA SER A 15 -9.76 11.42 13.97
C SER A 15 -9.04 10.69 12.83
N VAL A 16 -9.81 10.15 11.88
CA VAL A 16 -9.24 9.61 10.62
C VAL A 16 -8.29 10.63 9.98
N CYS A 17 -8.62 11.92 10.11
CA CYS A 17 -7.77 13.02 9.70
C CYS A 17 -6.43 13.08 10.46
N ASP A 18 -6.39 12.82 11.77
CA ASP A 18 -5.15 12.81 12.55
C ASP A 18 -4.22 11.68 12.10
N LYS A 19 -4.79 10.51 11.80
CA LYS A 19 -4.04 9.37 11.25
C LYS A 19 -3.41 9.72 9.90
N LEU A 20 -4.15 10.43 9.04
CA LEU A 20 -3.63 10.94 7.76
C LEU A 20 -2.57 12.02 7.97
N LEU A 21 -2.75 12.89 8.97
CA LEU A 21 -1.81 13.97 9.29
C LEU A 21 -0.44 13.45 9.69
N VAL A 22 -0.38 12.33 10.42
CA VAL A 22 0.89 11.69 10.80
C VAL A 22 1.70 11.27 9.57
N LEU A 23 1.03 10.90 8.46
CA LEU A 23 1.68 10.51 7.21
C LEU A 23 2.26 11.70 6.44
N VAL A 24 1.78 12.92 6.71
CA VAL A 24 2.29 14.15 6.11
C VAL A 24 3.61 14.56 6.78
N PRO A 25 4.62 15.07 6.04
CA PRO A 25 5.86 15.59 6.62
C PRO A 25 5.59 16.69 7.63
N GLU A 26 6.33 16.71 8.74
CA GLU A 26 6.10 17.64 9.85
C GLU A 26 6.04 19.11 9.44
N LEU A 27 6.89 19.51 8.49
CA LEU A 27 6.94 20.84 7.90
C LEU A 27 5.62 21.28 7.23
N HIS A 28 4.71 20.35 6.96
CA HIS A 28 3.47 20.58 6.24
C HIS A 28 2.21 20.22 7.03
N ARG A 29 2.34 19.54 8.17
CA ARG A 29 1.23 19.17 9.07
C ARG A 29 0.44 20.39 9.58
N THR A 30 1.11 21.51 9.81
CA THR A 30 0.50 22.76 10.33
C THR A 30 -0.16 23.62 9.25
N LYS A 31 -0.01 23.27 7.96
CA LYS A 31 -0.58 24.05 6.86
C LYS A 31 -2.07 23.79 6.75
N LYS A 32 -2.89 24.82 7.01
CA LYS A 32 -4.36 24.76 6.90
C LYS A 32 -4.86 24.22 5.56
N THR A 33 -4.18 24.53 4.47
CA THR A 33 -4.51 24.01 3.13
C THR A 33 -4.38 22.48 3.05
N VAL A 34 -3.38 21.90 3.72
CA VAL A 34 -3.22 20.44 3.77
C VAL A 34 -4.32 19.85 4.64
N GLN A 35 -4.53 20.37 5.84
CA GLN A 35 -5.57 19.87 6.76
C GLN A 35 -6.97 19.89 6.12
N SER A 36 -7.35 21.00 5.50
CA SER A 36 -8.64 21.15 4.83
C SER A 36 -8.80 20.24 3.61
N ALA A 37 -7.71 19.99 2.87
CA ALA A 37 -7.72 19.02 1.78
C ALA A 37 -7.92 17.59 2.32
N LEU A 38 -7.16 17.20 3.35
CA LEU A 38 -7.30 15.88 3.97
C LEU A 38 -8.75 15.63 4.43
N GLU A 39 -9.34 16.56 5.16
CA GLU A 39 -10.73 16.45 5.65
C GLU A 39 -11.74 16.36 4.49
N SER A 40 -11.58 17.22 3.47
CA SER A 40 -12.51 17.26 2.34
C SER A 40 -12.45 16.00 1.47
N PHE A 41 -11.25 15.50 1.19
CA PHE A 41 -11.05 14.32 0.34
C PHE A 41 -11.30 13.03 1.11
N GLU A 42 -10.99 12.97 2.40
CA GLU A 42 -11.28 11.81 3.25
C GLU A 42 -12.80 11.59 3.32
N ARG A 43 -13.58 12.65 3.55
CA ARG A 43 -15.05 12.56 3.58
C ARG A 43 -15.65 12.11 2.24
N ARG A 44 -14.98 12.39 1.11
CA ARG A 44 -15.50 12.09 -0.24
C ARG A 44 -15.10 10.70 -0.73
N TYR A 45 -13.87 10.28 -0.47
CA TYR A 45 -13.26 9.10 -1.08
C TYR A 45 -12.77 8.05 -0.06
N GLY A 46 -12.68 8.42 1.21
CA GLY A 46 -12.24 7.56 2.31
C GLY A 46 -10.75 7.63 2.60
N PHE A 47 -10.37 6.97 3.69
CA PHE A 47 -9.01 6.99 4.24
C PHE A 47 -7.95 6.47 3.26
N ASP A 48 -8.15 5.29 2.67
CA ASP A 48 -7.14 4.65 1.81
C ASP A 48 -6.83 5.48 0.56
N TYR A 49 -7.85 6.17 0.02
CA TYR A 49 -7.70 7.12 -1.07
C TYR A 49 -6.73 8.24 -0.72
N VAL A 50 -6.95 8.88 0.42
CA VAL A 50 -6.12 10.00 0.84
C VAL A 50 -4.73 9.51 1.22
N ARG A 51 -4.64 8.37 1.91
CA ARG A 51 -3.38 7.74 2.32
C ARG A 51 -2.44 7.50 1.15
N ARG A 52 -2.88 6.82 0.07
CA ARG A 52 -1.99 6.51 -1.06
C ARG A 52 -1.47 7.78 -1.75
N ASN A 53 -2.29 8.81 -1.83
CA ASN A 53 -1.92 10.10 -2.43
C ASN A 53 -0.95 10.90 -1.55
N ILE A 54 -1.06 10.81 -0.23
CA ILE A 54 -0.06 11.34 0.70
C ILE A 54 1.28 10.64 0.48
N LEU A 55 1.28 9.30 0.45
CA LEU A 55 2.52 8.53 0.29
C LEU A 55 3.22 8.85 -1.04
N TYR A 56 2.46 8.92 -2.13
CA TYR A 56 2.96 9.37 -3.42
C TYR A 56 3.57 10.78 -3.35
N SER A 57 2.85 11.72 -2.74
CA SER A 57 3.29 13.10 -2.60
C SER A 57 4.55 13.22 -1.74
N ASN A 58 4.71 12.40 -0.71
CA ASN A 58 5.93 12.37 0.11
C ASN A 58 7.18 12.02 -0.70
N VAL A 59 7.03 11.21 -1.75
CA VAL A 59 8.15 10.76 -2.58
C VAL A 59 8.39 11.70 -3.76
N LYS A 60 7.33 12.26 -4.35
CA LYS A 60 7.40 12.99 -5.62
C LYS A 60 7.35 14.52 -5.49
N ALA A 61 6.90 15.05 -4.36
CA ALA A 61 6.80 16.50 -4.20
C ALA A 61 8.18 17.13 -4.02
N ASP A 62 8.60 17.94 -5.01
CA ASP A 62 9.89 18.63 -5.00
C ASP A 62 9.79 20.06 -4.44
N LYS A 63 8.89 20.89 -5.00
CA LYS A 63 8.83 22.34 -4.69
C LYS A 63 7.74 22.73 -3.70
N SER A 64 6.48 22.35 -3.97
CA SER A 64 5.32 22.74 -3.18
C SER A 64 4.48 21.53 -2.82
N TYR A 65 4.69 21.01 -1.61
CA TYR A 65 3.96 19.84 -1.12
C TYR A 65 2.45 20.06 -1.09
N ALA A 66 1.96 21.21 -0.61
CA ALA A 66 0.52 21.44 -0.48
C ALA A 66 -0.22 21.53 -1.82
N GLY A 67 0.42 22.15 -2.82
CA GLY A 67 -0.11 22.21 -4.18
C GLY A 67 -0.02 20.84 -4.88
N PHE A 68 1.10 20.15 -4.71
CA PHE A 68 1.32 18.83 -5.27
C PHE A 68 0.31 17.80 -4.71
N LEU A 69 0.16 17.75 -3.39
CA LEU A 69 -0.80 16.86 -2.72
C LEU A 69 -2.24 17.15 -3.16
N ASN A 70 -2.62 18.43 -3.34
CA ASN A 70 -3.95 18.76 -3.83
C ASN A 70 -4.21 18.23 -5.24
N ASN A 71 -3.21 18.28 -6.13
CA ASN A 71 -3.35 17.73 -7.47
C ASN A 71 -3.36 16.21 -7.45
N ALA A 72 -2.48 15.59 -6.65
CA ALA A 72 -2.49 14.14 -6.44
C ALA A 72 -3.87 13.66 -5.93
N LEU A 73 -4.46 14.34 -4.95
CA LEU A 73 -5.79 14.02 -4.43
C LEU A 73 -6.93 14.27 -5.41
N LYS A 74 -6.76 15.13 -6.43
CA LYS A 74 -7.81 15.38 -7.44
C LYS A 74 -7.79 14.33 -8.54
N GLU A 75 -6.59 13.94 -8.97
CA GLU A 75 -6.38 13.04 -10.11
C GLU A 75 -6.02 11.61 -9.69
N ASP A 76 -5.94 11.35 -8.39
CA ASP A 76 -5.59 10.06 -7.79
C ASP A 76 -4.24 9.49 -8.24
N TRP A 77 -3.22 10.34 -8.37
CA TRP A 77 -1.88 9.94 -8.82
C TRP A 77 -1.25 8.83 -7.96
N GLY A 78 -1.66 8.72 -6.70
CA GLY A 78 -1.19 7.66 -5.81
C GLY A 78 -1.68 6.26 -6.16
N HIS A 79 -2.72 6.12 -6.99
CA HIS A 79 -3.26 4.81 -7.37
C HIS A 79 -2.31 4.01 -8.27
N ASP A 80 -1.91 4.59 -9.40
CA ASP A 80 -0.98 3.93 -10.33
C ASP A 80 0.36 3.65 -9.65
N TRP A 81 0.85 4.61 -8.86
CA TRP A 81 2.10 4.43 -8.12
C TRP A 81 2.01 3.32 -7.07
N GLU A 82 0.89 3.18 -6.35
CA GLU A 82 0.71 2.09 -5.40
C GLU A 82 0.73 0.72 -6.09
N LEU A 83 0.13 0.60 -7.28
CA LEU A 83 0.18 -0.61 -8.10
C LEU A 83 1.61 -0.91 -8.57
N GLU A 84 2.34 0.10 -9.04
CA GLU A 84 3.75 -0.04 -9.40
C GLU A 84 4.60 -0.51 -8.22
N GLN A 85 4.39 0.07 -7.04
CA GLN A 85 5.11 -0.31 -5.82
C GLN A 85 4.79 -1.74 -5.40
N GLN A 86 3.52 -2.17 -5.45
CA GLN A 86 3.11 -3.55 -5.16
C GLN A 86 3.73 -4.55 -6.14
N ASN A 87 3.82 -4.20 -7.42
CA ASN A 87 4.42 -5.04 -8.44
C ASN A 87 5.96 -5.06 -8.39
N ASN A 88 6.59 -4.04 -7.81
CA ASN A 88 8.04 -3.93 -7.67
C ASN A 88 8.59 -4.39 -6.30
N VAL A 89 7.75 -4.86 -5.36
CA VAL A 89 8.27 -5.47 -4.12
C VAL A 89 8.91 -6.82 -4.47
N PRO A 90 10.23 -7.00 -4.28
CA PRO A 90 10.88 -8.28 -4.52
C PRO A 90 10.45 -9.27 -3.43
N GLY A 91 9.37 -10.01 -3.67
CA GLY A 91 8.87 -11.01 -2.73
C GLY A 91 7.39 -11.38 -2.84
N LYS A 92 6.56 -10.64 -3.59
CA LYS A 92 5.17 -11.02 -3.84
C LYS A 92 4.89 -11.04 -5.33
N ASN A 93 4.48 -12.20 -5.83
CA ASN A 93 4.13 -12.51 -7.23
C ASN A 93 5.29 -12.88 -8.16
N LYS A 94 6.06 -13.90 -7.77
CA LYS A 94 6.06 -15.07 -8.66
C LYS A 94 5.05 -16.01 -8.04
N ALA A 95 3.89 -16.19 -8.68
CA ALA A 95 3.06 -17.34 -8.36
C ALA A 95 3.92 -18.56 -8.72
N MET A 96 4.68 -19.03 -7.73
CA MET A 96 5.64 -20.12 -7.90
C MET A 96 4.86 -21.28 -8.48
N THR A 97 5.19 -21.61 -9.72
CA THR A 97 4.51 -22.63 -10.50
C THR A 97 4.58 -23.97 -9.74
N VAL A 98 3.62 -24.86 -10.00
CA VAL A 98 3.51 -26.13 -9.25
C VAL A 98 4.83 -26.91 -9.28
N TRP A 99 5.58 -26.84 -10.37
CA TRP A 99 6.88 -27.50 -10.53
C TRP A 99 8.03 -26.83 -9.77
N GLU A 100 8.06 -25.49 -9.68
CA GLU A 100 9.04 -24.75 -8.84
C GLU A 100 8.86 -25.09 -7.36
N ARG A 101 7.61 -25.27 -6.89
CA ARG A 101 7.33 -25.63 -5.48
C ARG A 101 7.79 -27.04 -5.12
N GLN A 102 7.81 -27.95 -6.09
CA GLN A 102 8.28 -29.32 -5.91
C GLN A 102 9.79 -29.47 -6.16
N GLY A 103 10.50 -28.36 -6.41
CA GLY A 103 11.95 -28.35 -6.57
C GLY A 103 12.45 -28.87 -7.92
N PHE A 104 11.59 -28.92 -8.95
CA PHE A 104 11.99 -29.33 -10.30
C PHE A 104 12.68 -28.17 -11.03
N SER A 105 13.71 -28.49 -11.83
CA SER A 105 14.50 -27.49 -12.55
C SER A 105 13.86 -27.09 -13.89
N SER A 106 12.83 -27.81 -14.34
CA SER A 106 12.11 -27.55 -15.58
C SER A 106 10.70 -28.17 -15.57
N GLN A 107 9.78 -27.57 -16.33
CA GLN A 107 8.47 -28.15 -16.66
C GLN A 107 8.57 -29.58 -17.19
N LYS A 108 9.60 -29.88 -18.00
CA LYS A 108 9.81 -31.21 -18.58
C LYS A 108 10.10 -32.28 -17.51
N GLU A 109 10.86 -31.93 -16.47
CA GLU A 109 11.11 -32.85 -15.34
C GLU A 109 9.83 -33.12 -14.56
N TYR A 110 9.01 -32.10 -14.33
CA TYR A 110 7.72 -32.25 -13.68
C TYR A 110 6.77 -33.14 -14.49
N ASP A 111 6.65 -32.89 -15.80
CA ASP A 111 5.78 -33.68 -16.69
C ASP A 111 6.23 -35.15 -16.74
N GLU A 112 7.55 -35.41 -16.80
CA GLU A 112 8.09 -36.78 -16.76
C GLU A 112 7.86 -37.46 -15.40
N HIS A 113 8.03 -36.73 -14.29
CA HIS A 113 7.76 -37.23 -12.95
C HIS A 113 6.29 -37.58 -12.76
N MET A 114 5.38 -36.70 -13.20
CA MET A 114 3.93 -36.92 -13.14
C MET A 114 3.50 -38.09 -14.02
N TYR A 115 4.10 -38.26 -15.20
CA TYR A 115 3.84 -39.39 -16.07
C TYR A 115 4.26 -40.71 -15.42
N LYS A 116 5.48 -40.78 -14.86
CA LYS A 116 5.98 -41.96 -14.14
C LYS A 116 5.10 -42.32 -12.94
N THR A 117 4.72 -41.32 -12.14
CA THR A 117 3.83 -41.49 -10.98
C THR A 117 2.47 -42.05 -11.41
N GLN A 118 1.89 -41.52 -12.48
CA GLN A 118 0.64 -42.04 -13.03
C GLN A 118 0.81 -43.49 -13.50
N MET A 119 1.86 -43.81 -14.26
CA MET A 119 2.09 -45.19 -14.72
C MET A 119 2.30 -46.19 -13.59
N GLN A 120 3.01 -45.81 -12.52
CA GLN A 120 3.15 -46.66 -11.33
C GLN A 120 1.80 -46.89 -10.65
N ASN A 121 0.98 -45.86 -10.52
CA ASN A 121 -0.36 -45.99 -9.96
C ASN A 121 -1.26 -46.90 -10.83
N TYR A 122 -1.22 -46.74 -12.16
CA TYR A 122 -1.93 -47.63 -13.09
C TYR A 122 -1.41 -49.07 -13.06
N GLY A 123 -0.11 -49.28 -12.85
CA GLY A 123 0.49 -50.61 -12.69
C GLY A 123 0.16 -51.30 -11.36
N ILE A 124 -0.24 -50.56 -10.33
CA ILE A 124 -0.68 -51.09 -9.03
C ILE A 124 -2.16 -51.52 -9.08
N VAL A 125 -2.98 -50.90 -9.95
CA VAL A 125 -4.43 -51.17 -10.06
C VAL A 125 -4.74 -52.43 -10.88
N ILE A 126 -3.75 -53.03 -11.57
CA ILE A 126 -3.90 -54.33 -12.25
C ILE A 126 -3.33 -55.44 -11.33
N ARG A 127 -4.08 -55.79 -10.28
CA ARG A 127 -3.93 -57.05 -9.55
C ARG A 127 -5.28 -57.63 -9.19
#